data_AF-A0A2I2L1M7-F1
#
_entry.id   AF-A0A2I2L1M7-F1
#
_cell.length_a   1.000
_cell.length_b   1.000
_cell.length_c   1.000
_cell.angle_alpha   90.00
_cell.angle_beta   90.00
_cell.angle_gamma   90.00
#
_symmetry.space_group_name_H-M   'P 1'
#
loop_
_entity.id
_entity.type
_entity.pdbx_description
1 polymer ?
#
loop_
_entity_poly.entity_id
_entity_poly.type
_entity_poly.pdbx_seq_one_letter_code
_entity_poly.pdbx_strand_id
1 'polypeptide(L)'
;MGNGGTTERSNGEGGEGWDFFVSYTQTDRAWAEWIAWTLEEAGWRVLIQAWDFTPGSHWICGMDAGVARAARTIAVLSAAYSRSVYGAAEWRAAWASDPRGVLRKLLVARIEDCDRPGLLGQVVSIDLYGIAQGDARADLLRAAGLAVTGERAKPATAPPFPTPRFVSSSPAATSPAEPSSSVYIGAIAAAGGQAVGVNYGQITQNTIGPGR
;
A
#
# COMPACT_ATOMS: atom_id res chain seq x y z
N MET A 1 17.03 -56.06 -20.67
CA MET A 1 15.65 -55.68 -21.01
C MET A 1 15.09 -54.85 -19.86
N GLY A 2 14.78 -53.58 -20.11
CA GLY A 2 14.03 -52.77 -19.16
C GLY A 2 12.55 -53.10 -19.25
N ASN A 3 11.84 -53.00 -18.14
CA ASN A 3 10.40 -52.78 -18.11
C ASN A 3 10.10 -51.83 -16.97
N GLY A 4 9.89 -50.57 -17.33
CA GLY A 4 9.22 -49.60 -16.48
C GLY A 4 7.75 -50.00 -16.32
N GLY A 5 7.27 -49.94 -15.08
CA GLY A 5 5.86 -50.04 -14.71
C GLY A 5 5.49 -48.77 -13.96
N THR A 6 4.92 -47.85 -14.73
CA THR A 6 4.08 -46.70 -14.36
C THR A 6 3.86 -46.47 -12.87
N THR A 7 4.51 -45.45 -12.31
CA THR A 7 4.00 -44.76 -11.13
C THR A 7 2.71 -44.04 -11.55
N GLU A 8 1.58 -44.72 -11.35
CA GLU A 8 0.28 -44.07 -11.25
C GLU A 8 0.40 -43.04 -10.12
N ARG A 9 0.60 -41.77 -10.50
CA ARG A 9 0.34 -40.66 -9.61
C ARG A 9 -1.16 -40.68 -9.38
N SER A 10 -1.57 -41.19 -8.22
CA SER A 10 -2.91 -41.03 -7.67
C SER A 10 -3.17 -39.53 -7.49
N ASN A 11 -3.68 -38.91 -8.55
CA ASN A 11 -4.31 -37.60 -8.52
C ASN A 11 -5.73 -37.80 -8.00
N GLY A 12 -5.95 -37.58 -6.70
CA GLY A 12 -7.24 -37.86 -6.08
C GLY A 12 -7.32 -37.59 -4.58
N GLU A 13 -6.92 -36.41 -4.12
CA GLU A 13 -7.38 -35.85 -2.83
C GLU A 13 -7.91 -34.44 -3.07
N GLY A 14 -9.09 -34.37 -3.68
CA GLY A 14 -9.88 -33.14 -3.76
C GLY A 14 -10.48 -32.79 -2.40
N GLY A 15 -9.76 -31.99 -1.62
CA GLY A 15 -10.29 -30.82 -0.91
C GLY A 15 -11.23 -31.00 0.29
N GLU A 16 -10.70 -31.38 1.46
CA GLU A 16 -11.42 -31.26 2.76
C GLU A 16 -10.96 -30.09 3.65
N GLY A 17 -10.04 -29.24 3.16
CA GLY A 17 -9.48 -28.11 3.91
C GLY A 17 -9.64 -26.77 3.19
N TRP A 18 -9.43 -25.67 3.91
CA TRP A 18 -9.50 -24.31 3.38
C TRP A 18 -8.12 -23.84 2.90
N ASP A 19 -8.04 -23.00 1.88
CA ASP A 19 -6.76 -22.42 1.45
C ASP A 19 -6.33 -21.32 2.44
N PHE A 20 -7.30 -20.51 2.87
CA PHE A 20 -7.11 -19.43 3.82
C PHE A 20 -8.18 -19.43 4.91
N PHE A 21 -7.77 -19.12 6.13
CA PHE A 21 -8.65 -18.68 7.22
C PHE A 21 -8.39 -17.21 7.52
N VAL A 22 -9.44 -16.39 7.62
CA VAL A 22 -9.34 -14.96 7.93
C VAL A 22 -9.65 -14.72 9.41
N SER A 23 -8.61 -14.39 10.18
CA SER A 23 -8.70 -14.05 11.60
C SER A 23 -8.80 -12.53 11.77
N TYR A 24 -9.82 -12.05 12.47
CA TYR A 24 -10.13 -10.63 12.60
C TYR A 24 -10.84 -10.31 13.92
N THR A 25 -10.93 -9.04 14.29
CA THR A 25 -11.82 -8.60 15.39
C THR A 25 -13.15 -8.11 14.85
N GLN A 26 -14.21 -8.15 15.65
CA GLN A 26 -15.54 -7.72 15.18
C GLN A 26 -15.56 -6.29 14.60
N THR A 27 -14.73 -5.38 15.11
CA THR A 27 -14.58 -4.02 14.58
C THR A 27 -14.02 -3.99 13.16
N ASP A 28 -13.23 -4.98 12.80
CA ASP A 28 -12.54 -5.12 11.52
C ASP A 28 -13.31 -5.99 10.51
N ARG A 29 -14.56 -6.36 10.83
CA ARG A 29 -15.38 -7.29 10.04
C ARG A 29 -15.46 -6.90 8.56
N ALA A 30 -15.71 -5.63 8.26
CA ALA A 30 -15.84 -5.17 6.87
C ALA A 30 -14.56 -5.41 6.05
N TRP A 31 -13.38 -5.24 6.66
CA TRP A 31 -12.11 -5.57 6.03
C TRP A 31 -11.91 -7.07 5.85
N ALA A 32 -12.27 -7.86 6.85
CA ALA A 32 -12.20 -9.31 6.78
C ALA A 32 -13.09 -9.86 5.64
N GLU A 33 -14.33 -9.37 5.53
CA GLU A 33 -15.26 -9.73 4.46
C GLU A 33 -14.72 -9.31 3.09
N TRP A 34 -14.15 -8.10 2.95
CA TRP A 34 -13.55 -7.65 1.70
C TRP A 34 -12.34 -8.50 1.28
N ILE A 35 -11.48 -8.87 2.23
CA ILE A 35 -10.34 -9.77 2.01
C ILE A 35 -10.85 -11.13 1.55
N ALA A 36 -11.75 -11.75 2.31
CA ALA A 36 -12.29 -13.07 1.98
C ALA A 36 -12.94 -13.08 0.59
N TRP A 37 -13.76 -12.08 0.29
CA TRP A 37 -14.44 -11.96 -1.01
C TRP A 37 -13.44 -11.86 -2.16
N THR A 38 -12.42 -11.02 -1.98
CA THR A 38 -11.37 -10.82 -2.99
C THR A 38 -10.63 -12.11 -3.30
N LEU A 39 -10.37 -12.92 -2.26
CA LEU A 39 -9.67 -14.20 -2.40
C LEU A 39 -10.57 -15.27 -3.04
N GLU A 40 -11.86 -15.33 -2.69
CA GLU A 40 -12.81 -16.25 -3.32
C GLU A 40 -13.04 -15.96 -4.81
N GLU A 41 -13.12 -14.68 -5.20
CA GLU A 41 -13.20 -14.26 -6.60
C GLU A 41 -11.95 -14.67 -7.41
N ALA A 42 -10.82 -14.92 -6.75
CA ALA A 42 -9.61 -15.46 -7.36
C ALA A 42 -9.56 -17.00 -7.38
N GLY A 43 -10.59 -17.67 -6.87
CA GLY A 43 -10.75 -19.12 -6.89
C GLY A 43 -10.18 -19.85 -5.66
N TRP A 44 -9.81 -19.13 -4.60
CA TRP A 44 -9.38 -19.77 -3.34
C TRP A 44 -10.56 -20.08 -2.43
N ARG A 45 -10.46 -21.17 -1.67
CA ARG A 45 -11.45 -21.52 -0.65
C ARG A 45 -11.09 -20.81 0.64
N VAL A 46 -11.97 -19.94 1.13
CA VAL A 46 -11.72 -19.10 2.30
C VAL A 46 -12.72 -19.40 3.40
N LEU A 47 -12.24 -19.58 4.63
CA LEU A 47 -13.07 -19.64 5.83
C LEU A 47 -13.06 -18.27 6.53
N ILE A 48 -14.25 -17.73 6.81
CA ILE A 48 -14.40 -16.49 7.59
C ILE A 48 -15.57 -16.61 8.57
N GLN A 49 -15.33 -16.13 9.80
CA GLN A 49 -16.33 -16.25 10.85
C GLN A 49 -17.69 -15.61 10.49
N ALA A 50 -17.64 -14.47 9.81
CA ALA A 50 -18.81 -13.68 9.43
C ALA A 50 -19.83 -14.42 8.53
N TRP A 51 -19.38 -15.39 7.74
CA TRP A 51 -20.20 -16.06 6.74
C TRP A 51 -20.52 -17.51 7.12
N ASP A 52 -19.55 -18.20 7.71
CA ASP A 52 -19.62 -19.64 7.91
C ASP A 52 -20.22 -20.07 9.27
N PHE A 53 -20.33 -19.13 10.22
CA PHE A 53 -20.80 -19.41 11.57
C PHE A 53 -22.23 -18.88 11.76
N THR A 54 -23.19 -19.66 11.26
CA THR A 54 -24.64 -19.38 11.37
C THR A 54 -25.24 -19.99 12.65
N PRO A 55 -26.46 -19.58 13.09
CA PRO A 55 -27.11 -20.14 14.27
C PRO A 55 -27.21 -21.68 14.22
N GLY A 56 -26.70 -22.34 15.25
CA GLY A 56 -26.55 -23.81 15.31
C GLY A 56 -25.10 -24.30 15.15
N SER A 57 -24.19 -23.44 14.68
CA SER A 57 -22.76 -23.74 14.61
C SER A 57 -22.10 -23.68 16.01
N HIS A 58 -21.31 -24.70 16.36
CA HIS A 58 -20.53 -24.72 17.61
C HIS A 58 -19.29 -23.81 17.48
N TRP A 59 -19.42 -22.59 18.01
CA TRP A 59 -18.42 -21.51 18.02
C TRP A 59 -16.99 -21.99 18.34
N ILE A 60 -16.83 -22.81 19.39
CA ILE A 60 -15.53 -23.26 19.91
C ILE A 60 -14.92 -24.41 19.10
N CYS A 61 -15.73 -25.26 18.45
CA CYS A 61 -15.21 -26.34 17.59
C CYS A 61 -14.81 -25.83 16.20
N GLY A 62 -15.48 -24.80 15.67
CA GLY A 62 -15.16 -24.26 14.35
C GLY A 62 -13.87 -23.44 14.29
N MET A 63 -13.43 -22.83 15.40
CA MET A 63 -12.21 -22.02 15.46
C MET A 63 -10.93 -22.86 15.46
N ASP A 64 -10.83 -23.88 16.32
CA ASP A 64 -9.68 -24.82 16.30
C ASP A 64 -9.65 -25.61 14.98
N ALA A 65 -10.82 -26.01 14.47
CA ALA A 65 -10.91 -26.68 13.17
C ALA A 65 -10.54 -25.75 12.01
N GLY A 66 -10.89 -24.46 12.07
CA GLY A 66 -10.55 -23.48 11.03
C GLY A 66 -9.05 -23.27 10.91
N VAL A 67 -8.36 -23.06 12.04
CA VAL A 67 -6.90 -22.93 12.07
C VAL A 67 -6.20 -24.26 11.76
N ALA A 68 -6.77 -25.40 12.17
CA ALA A 68 -6.19 -26.72 11.87
C ALA A 68 -6.41 -27.19 10.42
N ARG A 69 -7.53 -26.81 9.79
CA ARG A 69 -7.92 -27.27 8.45
C ARG A 69 -7.61 -26.26 7.35
N ALA A 70 -7.28 -25.01 7.69
CA ALA A 70 -6.78 -24.05 6.73
C ALA A 70 -5.28 -24.26 6.50
N ALA A 71 -4.85 -24.22 5.23
CA ALA A 71 -3.44 -24.29 4.89
C ALA A 71 -2.68 -23.07 5.44
N ARG A 72 -3.35 -21.90 5.48
CA ARG A 72 -2.78 -20.60 5.90
C ARG A 72 -3.82 -19.77 6.65
N THR A 73 -3.34 -18.94 7.56
CA THR A 73 -4.13 -17.95 8.30
C THR A 73 -3.71 -16.55 7.90
N ILE A 74 -4.68 -15.68 7.60
CA ILE A 74 -4.51 -14.25 7.40
C ILE A 74 -4.98 -13.53 8.66
N ALA A 75 -4.06 -12.90 9.38
CA ALA A 75 -4.37 -12.02 10.51
C ALA A 75 -4.64 -10.61 9.98
N VAL A 76 -5.87 -10.12 10.17
CA VAL A 76 -6.27 -8.75 9.84
C VAL A 76 -5.81 -7.84 10.98
N LEU A 77 -4.64 -7.22 10.79
CA LEU A 77 -3.95 -6.47 11.82
C LEU A 77 -4.45 -5.02 11.88
N SER A 78 -5.06 -4.72 13.02
CA SER A 78 -5.46 -3.40 13.49
C SER A 78 -4.97 -3.19 14.93
N ALA A 79 -5.07 -1.96 15.42
CA ALA A 79 -4.85 -1.63 16.82
C ALA A 79 -5.84 -2.39 17.74
N ALA A 80 -7.07 -2.62 17.28
CA ALA A 80 -8.05 -3.44 18.00
C ALA A 80 -7.59 -4.92 18.08
N TYR A 81 -7.06 -5.45 16.98
CA TYR A 81 -6.53 -6.80 16.90
C TYR A 81 -5.32 -7.00 17.82
N SER A 82 -4.37 -6.06 17.83
CA SER A 82 -3.19 -6.11 18.71
C SER A 82 -3.54 -6.14 20.20
N ARG A 83 -4.69 -5.61 20.61
CA ARG A 83 -5.17 -5.60 22.00
C ARG A 83 -6.08 -6.80 22.34
N SER A 84 -6.55 -7.53 21.35
CA SER A 84 -7.49 -8.64 21.55
C SER A 84 -6.77 -9.93 21.97
N VAL A 85 -7.14 -10.46 23.13
CA VAL A 85 -6.65 -11.76 23.62
C VAL A 85 -7.09 -12.91 22.70
N TYR A 86 -8.29 -12.80 22.12
CA TYR A 86 -8.88 -13.80 21.23
C TYR A 86 -8.22 -13.81 19.84
N GLY A 87 -7.99 -12.63 19.24
CA GLY A 87 -7.24 -12.54 17.98
C GLY A 87 -5.85 -13.16 18.14
N ALA A 88 -5.26 -13.03 19.32
CA ALA A 88 -3.97 -13.58 19.63
C ALA A 88 -3.91 -15.11 19.81
N ALA A 89 -5.02 -15.83 20.01
CA ALA A 89 -4.99 -17.30 20.04
C ALA A 89 -4.89 -17.89 18.63
N GLU A 90 -5.66 -17.32 17.70
CA GLU A 90 -5.86 -17.85 16.35
C GLU A 90 -4.58 -17.82 15.50
N TRP A 91 -3.91 -16.68 15.41
CA TRP A 91 -2.66 -16.61 14.64
C TRP A 91 -1.48 -17.28 15.35
N ARG A 92 -1.50 -17.38 16.70
CA ARG A 92 -0.40 -18.00 17.46
C ARG A 92 -0.25 -19.48 17.14
N ALA A 93 -1.34 -20.20 16.88
CA ALA A 93 -1.29 -21.59 16.46
C ALA A 93 -0.66 -21.75 15.07
N ALA A 94 -1.06 -20.91 14.10
CA ALA A 94 -0.43 -20.87 12.78
C ALA A 94 1.08 -20.61 12.88
N TRP A 95 1.48 -19.61 13.69
CA TRP A 95 2.87 -19.28 13.95
C TRP A 95 3.65 -20.41 14.64
N ALA A 96 3.08 -21.02 15.69
CA ALA A 96 3.72 -22.12 16.42
C ALA A 96 3.99 -23.34 15.52
N SER A 97 3.15 -23.56 14.50
CA SER A 97 3.30 -24.66 13.54
C SER A 97 4.27 -24.37 12.39
N ASP A 98 4.70 -23.12 12.21
CA ASP A 98 5.72 -22.70 11.23
C ASP A 98 6.51 -21.47 11.73
N PRO A 99 7.30 -21.61 12.80
CA PRO A 99 7.98 -20.48 13.44
C PRO A 99 9.12 -19.90 12.59
N ARG A 100 9.57 -20.64 11.56
CA ARG A 100 10.55 -20.17 10.58
C ARG A 100 9.90 -19.52 9.34
N GLY A 101 8.57 -19.58 9.22
CA GLY A 101 7.83 -19.02 8.10
C GLY A 101 8.10 -19.68 6.75
N VAL A 102 8.62 -20.92 6.74
CA VAL A 102 9.01 -21.62 5.50
C VAL A 102 7.78 -21.97 4.66
N LEU A 103 6.69 -22.34 5.35
CA LEU A 103 5.43 -22.72 4.74
C LEU A 103 4.48 -21.52 4.57
N ARG A 104 4.85 -20.35 5.14
CA ARG A 104 4.07 -19.11 5.10
C ARG A 104 2.66 -19.32 5.64
N LYS A 105 2.56 -20.07 6.75
CA LYS A 105 1.27 -20.38 7.39
C LYS A 105 0.57 -19.18 8.00
N LEU A 106 1.31 -18.11 8.29
CA LEU A 106 0.76 -16.86 8.80
C LEU A 106 1.08 -15.72 7.83
N LEU A 107 0.03 -15.06 7.34
CA LEU A 107 0.09 -13.81 6.60
C LEU A 107 -0.47 -12.70 7.50
N VAL A 108 0.13 -11.52 7.46
CA VAL A 108 -0.33 -10.36 8.23
C VAL A 108 -0.78 -9.27 7.25
N ALA A 109 -2.08 -8.98 7.24
CA ALA A 109 -2.69 -7.93 6.41
C ALA A 109 -3.01 -6.72 7.30
N ARG A 110 -2.26 -5.64 7.14
CA ARG A 110 -2.45 -4.40 7.91
C ARG A 110 -3.54 -3.55 7.26
N ILE A 111 -4.54 -3.18 8.05
CA ILE A 111 -5.68 -2.35 7.61
C ILE A 111 -5.64 -0.93 8.18
N GLU A 112 -4.66 -0.66 9.03
CA GLU A 112 -4.32 0.67 9.52
C GLU A 112 -2.86 0.72 9.98
N ASP A 113 -2.33 1.95 10.15
CA ASP A 113 -1.02 2.14 10.73
C ASP A 113 -1.09 2.02 12.26
N CYS A 114 -0.65 0.88 12.77
CA CYS A 114 -0.67 0.57 14.20
C CYS A 114 0.60 -0.16 14.64
N ASP A 115 0.83 -0.14 15.96
CA ASP A 115 1.95 -0.85 16.57
C ASP A 115 1.85 -2.36 16.33
N ARG A 116 3.02 -2.97 16.10
CA ARG A 116 3.18 -4.40 15.79
C ARG A 116 3.93 -5.11 16.90
N PRO A 117 3.31 -5.36 18.06
CA PRO A 117 4.00 -5.95 19.19
C PRO A 117 4.33 -7.43 18.95
N GLY A 118 5.49 -7.84 19.47
CA GLY A 118 5.86 -9.25 19.59
C GLY A 118 6.09 -9.96 18.25
N LEU A 119 5.42 -11.09 18.05
CA LEU A 119 5.66 -12.00 16.92
C LEU A 119 5.09 -11.47 15.61
N LEU A 120 3.99 -10.70 15.66
CA LEU A 120 3.39 -10.11 14.46
C LEU A 120 4.31 -9.08 13.80
N GLY A 121 5.17 -8.41 14.58
CA GLY A 121 6.20 -7.51 14.06
C GLY A 121 7.38 -8.23 13.38
N GLN A 122 7.50 -9.55 13.54
CA GLN A 122 8.57 -10.37 12.94
C GLN A 122 8.16 -11.01 11.62
N VAL A 123 6.86 -10.98 11.28
CA VAL A 123 6.32 -11.50 10.03
C VAL A 123 6.24 -10.37 9.00
N VAL A 124 6.68 -10.64 7.77
CA VAL A 124 6.53 -9.69 6.66
C VAL A 124 5.04 -9.49 6.39
N SER A 125 4.57 -8.24 6.51
CA SER A 125 3.17 -7.86 6.34
C SER A 125 2.87 -7.30 4.95
N ILE A 126 1.58 -7.26 4.62
CA ILE A 126 1.03 -6.55 3.46
C ILE A 126 0.23 -5.36 4.00
N ASP A 127 0.46 -4.16 3.47
CA ASP A 127 -0.26 -2.96 3.86
C ASP A 127 -1.41 -2.72 2.88
N LEU A 128 -2.65 -2.78 3.37
CA LEU A 128 -3.86 -2.55 2.57
C LEU A 128 -4.45 -1.15 2.79
N TYR A 129 -3.87 -0.38 3.72
CA TYR A 129 -4.32 0.95 4.10
C TYR A 129 -3.51 2.04 3.38
N GLY A 130 -4.09 3.24 3.25
CA GLY A 130 -3.42 4.39 2.65
C GLY A 130 -3.18 4.28 1.14
N ILE A 131 -3.74 3.26 0.48
CA ILE A 131 -3.63 3.00 -0.96
C ILE A 131 -5.02 2.86 -1.60
N ALA A 132 -5.09 2.93 -2.93
CA ALA A 132 -6.34 2.74 -3.65
C ALA A 132 -6.82 1.29 -3.56
N GLN A 133 -8.13 1.07 -3.59
CA GLN A 133 -8.73 -0.27 -3.50
C GLN A 133 -8.20 -1.24 -4.57
N GLY A 134 -7.94 -0.75 -5.79
CA GLY A 134 -7.37 -1.56 -6.86
C GLY A 134 -5.96 -2.05 -6.55
N ASP A 135 -5.13 -1.20 -5.94
CA ASP A 135 -3.76 -1.55 -5.53
C ASP A 135 -3.79 -2.53 -4.36
N ALA A 136 -4.64 -2.29 -3.36
CA ALA A 136 -4.85 -3.19 -2.23
C ALA A 136 -5.29 -4.59 -2.71
N ARG A 137 -6.20 -4.65 -3.69
CA ARG A 137 -6.64 -5.90 -4.31
C ARG A 137 -5.47 -6.62 -4.97
N ALA A 138 -4.70 -5.91 -5.80
CA ALA A 138 -3.57 -6.48 -6.51
C ALA A 138 -2.50 -7.01 -5.54
N ASP A 139 -2.19 -6.26 -4.48
CA ASP A 139 -1.21 -6.67 -3.48
C ASP A 139 -1.66 -7.86 -2.63
N LEU A 140 -2.94 -7.90 -2.24
CA LEU A 140 -3.52 -9.05 -1.53
C LEU A 140 -3.41 -10.33 -2.38
N LEU A 141 -3.87 -10.28 -3.63
CA LEU A 141 -3.83 -11.45 -4.54
C LEU A 141 -2.39 -11.90 -4.82
N ARG A 142 -1.49 -10.95 -5.05
CA ARG A 142 -0.07 -11.24 -5.26
C ARG A 142 0.54 -11.94 -4.05
N ALA A 143 0.27 -11.44 -2.84
CA ALA A 143 0.81 -12.01 -1.63
C ALA A 143 0.22 -13.39 -1.31
N ALA A 144 -1.10 -13.58 -1.51
CA ALA A 144 -1.75 -14.87 -1.37
C ALA A 144 -1.17 -15.91 -2.37
N GLY A 145 -1.01 -15.54 -3.64
CA GLY A 145 -0.40 -16.39 -4.67
C GLY A 145 1.02 -16.81 -4.30
N LEU A 146 1.86 -15.86 -3.88
CA LEU A 146 3.22 -16.16 -3.41
C LEU A 146 3.20 -17.06 -2.18
N ALA A 147 2.29 -16.84 -1.24
CA ALA A 147 2.18 -17.70 -0.05
C ALA A 147 1.83 -19.14 -0.44
N VAL A 148 0.93 -19.32 -1.40
CA VAL A 148 0.49 -20.63 -1.91
C VAL A 148 1.60 -21.35 -2.68
N THR A 149 2.25 -20.68 -3.64
CA THR A 149 3.25 -21.31 -4.51
C THR A 149 4.61 -21.48 -3.85
N GLY A 150 4.92 -20.71 -2.80
CA GLY A 150 6.24 -20.69 -2.20
C GLY A 150 7.29 -19.92 -3.02
N GLU A 151 6.90 -19.41 -4.20
CA GLU A 151 7.80 -18.75 -5.13
C GLU A 151 8.35 -17.43 -4.60
N ARG A 152 9.36 -16.90 -5.30
CA ARG A 152 9.95 -15.59 -5.01
C ARG A 152 9.17 -14.51 -5.74
N ALA A 153 8.99 -13.36 -5.09
CA ALA A 153 8.46 -12.14 -5.69
C ALA A 153 9.46 -11.47 -6.68
N LYS A 154 10.32 -12.24 -7.35
CA LYS A 154 11.31 -11.72 -8.28
C LYS A 154 10.58 -11.21 -9.53
N PRO A 155 10.75 -9.94 -9.95
CA PRO A 155 10.14 -9.46 -11.17
C PRO A 155 10.70 -10.21 -12.39
N ALA A 156 9.86 -10.39 -13.41
CA ALA A 156 10.24 -11.07 -14.65
C ALA A 156 11.35 -10.34 -15.41
N THR A 157 11.37 -9.01 -15.32
CA THR A 157 12.40 -8.14 -15.92
C THR A 157 13.21 -7.46 -14.83
N ALA A 158 14.45 -7.07 -15.16
CA ALA A 158 15.28 -6.31 -14.24
C ALA A 158 14.58 -4.98 -13.87
N PRO A 159 14.48 -4.63 -12.58
CA PRO A 159 13.96 -3.32 -12.19
C PRO A 159 14.89 -2.23 -12.72
N PRO A 160 14.35 -1.04 -13.07
CA PRO A 160 15.18 0.08 -13.43
C PRO A 160 16.11 0.46 -12.27
N PHE A 161 17.28 1.01 -12.60
CA PHE A 161 18.18 1.55 -11.58
C PHE A 161 17.43 2.60 -10.74
N PRO A 162 17.49 2.55 -9.40
CA PRO A 162 16.81 3.52 -8.55
C PRO A 162 17.48 4.88 -8.70
N THR A 163 16.99 5.70 -9.63
CA THR A 163 17.36 7.11 -9.72
C THR A 163 16.60 7.88 -8.64
N PRO A 164 17.29 8.64 -7.77
CA PRO A 164 16.62 9.57 -6.88
C PRO A 164 15.74 10.50 -7.72
N ARG A 165 14.44 10.51 -7.45
CA ARG A 165 13.56 11.53 -8.03
C ARG A 165 13.99 12.86 -7.45
N PHE A 166 14.78 13.62 -8.21
CA PHE A 166 14.86 15.06 -7.98
C PHE A 166 13.48 15.60 -8.30
N VAL A 167 12.73 15.90 -7.24
CA VAL A 167 11.51 16.69 -7.35
C VAL A 167 12.00 18.06 -7.83
N SER A 168 11.96 18.28 -9.14
CA SER A 168 12.07 19.64 -9.65
C SER A 168 10.81 20.34 -9.19
N SER A 169 10.89 21.02 -8.05
CA SER A 169 10.03 22.16 -7.81
C SER A 169 10.39 23.15 -8.90
N SER A 170 9.72 23.02 -10.06
CA SER A 170 9.71 24.07 -11.05
C SER A 170 9.27 25.31 -10.28
N PRO A 171 10.13 26.33 -10.09
CA PRO A 171 9.64 27.57 -9.54
C PRO A 171 8.54 28.01 -10.50
N ALA A 172 7.33 28.19 -9.96
CA ALA A 172 6.23 28.76 -10.72
C ALA A 172 6.82 29.92 -11.53
N ALA A 173 6.68 29.84 -12.85
CA ALA A 173 7.12 30.89 -13.76
C ALA A 173 6.38 32.17 -13.34
N THR A 174 7.00 32.91 -12.43
CA THR A 174 6.63 34.28 -12.15
C THR A 174 7.15 34.98 -13.39
N SER A 175 6.23 35.32 -14.30
CA SER A 175 6.52 36.24 -15.41
C SER A 175 7.40 37.37 -14.87
N PRO A 176 8.47 37.76 -15.58
CA PRO A 176 9.22 38.94 -15.19
C PRO A 176 8.23 40.10 -15.11
N ALA A 177 8.00 40.63 -13.90
CA ALA A 177 7.39 41.92 -13.76
C ALA A 177 8.33 42.90 -14.46
N GLU A 178 7.85 43.58 -15.50
CA GLU A 178 8.58 44.67 -16.13
C GLU A 178 9.01 45.67 -15.06
N PRO A 179 10.25 46.18 -15.08
CA PRO A 179 10.64 47.22 -14.15
C PRO A 179 9.93 48.52 -14.55
N SER A 180 8.78 48.83 -13.92
CA SER A 180 8.18 50.16 -14.01
C SER A 180 9.09 51.14 -13.25
N SER A 181 10.04 51.72 -13.95
CA SER A 181 10.83 52.86 -13.46
C SER A 181 10.82 53.98 -14.48
N SER A 182 9.61 54.40 -14.88
CA SER A 182 9.40 55.71 -15.48
C SER A 182 8.72 56.60 -14.43
N VAL A 183 9.39 57.68 -14.04
CA VAL A 183 8.79 58.75 -13.23
C VAL A 183 7.92 59.59 -14.15
N TYR A 184 6.60 59.53 -13.96
CA TYR A 184 5.66 60.37 -14.70
C TYR A 184 5.52 61.72 -13.99
N ILE A 185 6.02 62.80 -14.59
CA ILE A 185 5.70 64.16 -14.15
C ILE A 185 4.50 64.62 -14.98
N GLY A 186 3.36 64.87 -14.33
CA GLY A 186 2.11 65.23 -15.00
C GLY A 186 2.20 66.47 -15.89
N ALA A 187 1.21 66.64 -16.77
CA ALA A 187 1.15 67.75 -17.72
C ALA A 187 1.10 69.11 -17.00
N ILE A 188 2.11 69.95 -17.24
CA ILE A 188 2.19 71.32 -16.74
C ILE A 188 1.77 72.29 -17.85
N ALA A 189 0.69 73.04 -17.62
CA ALA A 189 0.25 74.12 -18.49
C ALA A 189 0.59 75.48 -17.87
N ALA A 190 1.40 76.28 -18.57
CA ALA A 190 1.75 77.65 -18.17
C ALA A 190 1.15 78.62 -19.20
N ALA A 191 0.06 79.29 -18.82
CA ALA A 191 -0.55 80.34 -19.65
C ALA A 191 0.31 81.61 -19.57
N GLY A 192 1.23 81.79 -20.52
CA GLY A 192 2.01 83.03 -20.65
C GLY A 192 3.52 82.91 -20.93
N GLY A 193 4.09 81.71 -20.99
CA GLY A 193 5.48 81.50 -21.43
C GLY A 193 6.46 81.09 -20.31
N GLN A 194 7.17 80.00 -20.61
CA GLN A 194 8.19 79.27 -19.85
C GLN A 194 7.80 78.69 -18.47
N ALA A 195 7.87 77.35 -18.40
CA ALA A 195 7.92 76.59 -17.16
C ALA A 195 9.39 76.18 -16.91
N VAL A 196 9.91 76.50 -15.71
CA VAL A 196 11.26 76.09 -15.26
C VAL A 196 11.08 75.14 -14.09
N GLY A 197 11.53 73.89 -14.26
CA GLY A 197 11.53 72.87 -13.21
C GLY A 197 12.96 72.57 -12.75
N VAL A 198 13.19 72.55 -11.45
CA VAL A 198 14.48 72.12 -10.86
C VAL A 198 14.32 70.66 -10.42
N ASN A 199 15.05 69.75 -11.07
CA ASN A 199 15.07 68.35 -10.71
C ASN A 199 16.34 68.06 -9.87
N TYR A 200 16.17 67.57 -8.65
CA TYR A 200 17.28 67.25 -7.74
C TYR A 200 17.81 65.81 -7.89
N GLY A 201 17.43 65.08 -8.95
CA GLY A 201 17.89 63.73 -9.24
C GLY A 201 19.10 63.67 -10.16
N GLN A 202 20.00 62.71 -9.93
CA GLN A 202 21.10 62.40 -10.86
C GLN A 202 20.55 61.74 -12.13
N ILE A 203 20.72 62.39 -13.27
CA ILE A 203 20.41 61.80 -14.59
C ILE A 203 21.67 61.12 -15.10
N THR A 204 21.68 59.78 -15.12
CA THR A 204 22.76 59.01 -15.71
C THR A 204 22.35 58.61 -17.14
N GLN A 205 22.78 59.38 -18.14
CA GLN A 205 22.65 58.99 -19.54
C GLN A 205 23.79 58.03 -19.91
N ASN A 206 23.50 56.73 -20.03
CA ASN A 206 24.42 55.79 -20.67
C ASN A 206 24.17 55.78 -22.18
N THR A 207 24.98 56.53 -22.93
CA THR A 207 25.01 56.45 -24.39
C THR A 207 25.80 55.21 -24.79
N ILE A 208 25.12 54.17 -25.26
CA ILE A 208 25.77 53.02 -25.92
C ILE A 208 26.17 53.49 -27.33
N GLY A 209 27.44 53.85 -27.50
CA GLY A 209 28.03 54.03 -28.82
C GLY A 209 28.24 52.67 -29.52
N PRO A 210 28.15 52.60 -30.86
CA PRO A 210 28.37 51.35 -31.58
C PRO A 210 29.86 50.98 -31.54
N GLY A 211 30.17 49.86 -30.91
CA GLY A 211 31.51 49.27 -30.89
C GLY A 211 31.95 48.83 -32.28
N ARG A 212 33.19 49.18 -32.63
CA ARG A 212 33.95 48.66 -33.76
C ARG A 212 34.55 47.30 -33.41
#